data_AF-A0A7S4HF86-F1
#
_entry.id   AF-A0A7S4HF86-F1
#
_cell.length_a   1.000
_cell.length_b   1.000
_cell.length_c   1.000
_cell.angle_alpha   90.00
_cell.angle_beta   90.00
_cell.angle_gamma   90.00
#
_symmetry.space_group_name_H-M   'P 1'
#
loop_
_entity.id
_entity.type
_entity.pdbx_description
1 polymer ?
#
loop_
_entity_poly.entity_id
_entity_poly.type
_entity_poly.pdbx_seq_one_letter_code
_entity_poly.pdbx_strand_id
1 'polypeptide(L)'
;AVWRGLLAARSVHPSVHPSVHPSVHPSIHPRFLAGVSNFGVAQIAELQAATGELPVANEVEFHPWVPEATYQLVRWCRERRIVVIAYNSLGGKRNQARGKAVAEIARRHRVSNAQVLLR
;
A
#
# COMPACT_ATOMS: atom_id res chain seq x y z
N ALA A 1 -34.67 16.71 -12.43
CA ALA A 1 -35.79 16.14 -11.64
C ALA A 1 -35.19 14.97 -10.86
N VAL A 2 -35.14 14.85 -9.53
CA VAL A 2 -35.87 15.43 -8.37
C VAL A 2 -34.99 15.24 -7.10
N TRP A 3 -34.91 16.28 -6.24
CA TRP A 3 -34.81 16.35 -4.76
C TRP A 3 -34.10 15.26 -3.91
N ARG A 4 -33.07 15.57 -3.09
CA ARG A 4 -33.04 16.09 -1.68
C ARG A 4 -33.39 15.08 -0.56
N GLY A 5 -32.57 15.08 0.52
CA GLY A 5 -33.06 14.96 1.91
C GLY A 5 -32.40 13.92 2.83
N LEU A 6 -31.81 14.39 3.94
CA LEU A 6 -31.18 13.64 5.05
C LEU A 6 -32.17 12.76 5.86
N LEU A 7 -31.67 11.75 6.60
CA LEU A 7 -31.68 11.70 8.08
C LEU A 7 -30.94 10.47 8.69
N ALA A 8 -29.96 10.79 9.55
CA ALA A 8 -29.51 10.17 10.82
C ALA A 8 -29.33 8.64 11.00
N ALA A 9 -28.09 8.20 11.35
CA ALA A 9 -27.68 7.87 12.74
C ALA A 9 -26.32 7.11 12.80
N ARG A 10 -25.38 7.66 13.59
CA ARG A 10 -24.26 7.04 14.35
C ARG A 10 -23.71 5.67 13.91
N SER A 11 -22.43 5.64 13.53
CA SER A 11 -21.33 5.03 14.31
C SER A 11 -19.99 5.28 13.62
N VAL A 12 -19.00 5.70 14.41
CA VAL A 12 -17.66 6.06 13.94
C VAL A 12 -16.93 4.80 13.50
N HIS A 13 -16.50 4.74 12.25
CA HIS A 13 -15.45 3.85 11.80
C HIS A 13 -14.42 4.72 11.07
N PRO A 14 -13.11 4.66 11.38
CA PRO A 14 -12.11 5.35 10.58
C PRO A 14 -11.99 4.59 9.26
N SER A 15 -12.84 4.95 8.31
CA SER A 15 -12.79 4.46 6.94
C SER A 15 -11.56 5.06 6.29
N VAL A 16 -10.49 4.25 6.14
CA VAL A 16 -9.44 4.56 5.16
C VAL A 16 -10.09 4.43 3.80
N HIS A 17 -10.53 5.56 3.24
CA HIS A 17 -11.14 5.58 1.92
C HIS A 17 -10.02 5.41 0.88
N PRO A 18 -10.05 4.36 0.03
CA PRO A 18 -9.12 4.28 -1.08
C PRO A 18 -9.32 5.51 -1.98
N SER A 19 -8.22 6.25 -2.20
CA SER A 19 -8.22 7.46 -3.03
C SER A 19 -7.71 7.11 -4.41
N VAL A 20 -8.49 7.43 -5.45
CA VAL A 20 -8.08 7.33 -6.86
C VAL A 20 -7.94 8.77 -7.36
N HIS A 21 -6.71 9.21 -7.62
CA HIS A 21 -6.45 10.53 -8.20
C HIS A 21 -6.10 10.40 -9.69
N PRO A 22 -6.95 10.89 -10.62
CA PRO A 22 -6.60 10.97 -12.02
C PRO A 22 -5.75 12.23 -12.27
N SER A 23 -4.46 12.06 -12.54
CA SER A 23 -3.60 13.13 -13.03
C SER A 23 -2.80 12.58 -14.21
N VAL A 24 -3.23 12.87 -15.45
CA VAL A 24 -2.56 12.37 -16.66
C VAL A 24 -2.24 13.52 -17.60
N HIS A 25 -0.96 13.64 -17.94
CA HIS A 25 -0.42 14.57 -18.93
C HIS A 25 -0.77 14.07 -20.35
N PRO A 26 -1.21 14.95 -21.29
CA PRO A 26 -1.88 14.55 -22.54
C PRO A 26 -1.02 13.86 -23.62
N SER A 27 0.26 13.56 -23.35
CA SER A 27 1.20 12.98 -24.34
C SER A 27 1.55 11.50 -24.08
N ILE A 28 0.91 10.84 -23.13
CA ILE A 28 1.07 9.40 -22.87
C ILE A 28 -0.20 8.69 -23.35
N HIS A 29 -0.04 7.68 -24.21
CA HIS A 29 -1.16 6.84 -24.68
C HIS A 29 -2.07 6.44 -23.50
N PRO A 30 -3.42 6.48 -23.66
CA PRO A 30 -4.37 6.32 -22.57
C PRO A 30 -4.54 4.83 -22.20
N ARG A 31 -3.45 4.18 -21.78
CA ARG A 31 -3.56 3.09 -20.82
C ARG A 31 -3.69 3.73 -19.46
N PHE A 32 -4.64 3.27 -18.66
CA PHE A 32 -5.06 3.92 -17.44
C PHE A 32 -3.95 3.74 -16.39
N LEU A 33 -3.00 4.68 -16.33
CA LEU A 33 -1.89 4.66 -15.37
C LEU A 33 -2.39 5.05 -13.97
N ALA A 34 -3.26 4.22 -13.37
CA ALA A 34 -3.77 4.41 -12.03
C ALA A 34 -2.99 3.55 -11.03
N GLY A 35 -2.49 4.19 -9.96
CA GLY A 35 -2.04 3.52 -8.75
C GLY A 35 -3.18 3.39 -7.74
N VAL A 36 -3.04 2.47 -6.81
CA VAL A 36 -3.95 2.29 -5.67
C VAL A 36 -3.16 2.32 -4.36
N SER A 37 -3.86 2.44 -3.23
CA SER A 37 -3.25 2.39 -1.89
C SER A 37 -4.13 1.55 -0.98
N ASN A 38 -3.50 0.65 -0.20
CA ASN A 38 -4.15 -0.25 0.75
C ASN A 38 -5.12 -1.27 0.13
N PHE A 39 -4.90 -1.67 -1.13
CA PHE A 39 -5.74 -2.71 -1.76
C PHE A 39 -5.22 -4.11 -1.45
N GLY A 40 -6.12 -4.99 -1.04
CA GLY A 40 -5.89 -6.44 -1.00
C GLY A 40 -6.11 -7.11 -2.36
N VAL A 41 -5.78 -8.40 -2.45
CA VAL A 41 -5.89 -9.20 -3.69
C VAL A 41 -7.29 -9.14 -4.29
N ALA A 42 -8.34 -9.28 -3.47
CA ALA A 42 -9.73 -9.26 -3.94
C ALA A 42 -10.10 -7.92 -4.59
N GLN A 43 -9.68 -6.80 -4.00
CA GLN A 43 -9.98 -5.46 -4.53
C GLN A 43 -9.20 -5.17 -5.82
N ILE A 44 -7.97 -5.67 -5.94
CA ILE A 44 -7.21 -5.56 -7.20
C ILE A 44 -7.85 -6.43 -8.29
N ALA A 45 -8.33 -7.62 -7.95
CA ALA A 45 -9.03 -8.49 -8.89
C ALA A 45 -10.34 -7.87 -9.38
N GLU A 46 -11.10 -7.22 -8.49
CA GLU A 46 -12.31 -6.47 -8.85
C GLU A 46 -11.99 -5.28 -9.76
N LEU A 47 -10.95 -4.50 -9.44
CA LEU A 47 -10.45 -3.42 -10.29
C LEU A 47 -10.10 -3.93 -11.69
N GLN A 48 -9.37 -5.05 -11.76
CA GLN A 48 -8.98 -5.66 -13.03
C GLN A 48 -10.20 -6.14 -13.82
N ALA A 49 -11.20 -6.73 -13.15
CA ALA A 49 -12.43 -7.17 -13.81
C ALA A 49 -13.23 -5.97 -14.36
N ALA A 50 -13.25 -4.84 -13.64
CA ALA A 50 -13.98 -3.65 -14.05
C ALA A 50 -13.29 -2.83 -15.16
N THR A 51 -11.95 -2.81 -15.16
CA THR A 51 -11.16 -1.92 -16.03
C THR A 51 -10.39 -2.65 -17.14
N GLY A 52 -10.20 -3.97 -17.00
CA GLY A 52 -9.31 -4.76 -17.86
C GLY A 52 -7.82 -4.57 -17.56
N GLU A 53 -7.45 -3.70 -16.61
CA GLU A 53 -6.07 -3.35 -16.30
C GLU A 53 -5.70 -3.62 -14.83
N LEU A 54 -4.45 -3.99 -14.58
CA LEU A 54 -3.89 -4.02 -13.23
C LEU A 54 -3.39 -2.62 -12.85
N PRO A 55 -3.43 -2.25 -11.56
CA PRO A 55 -2.87 -0.97 -11.13
C PRO A 55 -1.35 -1.00 -11.31
N VAL A 56 -0.77 0.13 -11.69
CA VAL A 56 0.70 0.22 -11.88
C VAL A 56 1.46 0.10 -10.57
N ALA A 57 0.84 0.54 -9.47
CA ALA A 57 1.39 0.49 -8.14
C ALA A 57 0.31 0.26 -7.08
N ASN A 58 0.69 -0.38 -5.97
CA ASN A 58 -0.09 -0.45 -4.74
C ASN A 58 0.77 0.04 -3.57
N GLU A 59 0.38 1.14 -2.96
CA GLU A 59 1.04 1.67 -1.76
C GLU A 59 0.48 0.98 -0.50
N VAL A 60 1.33 0.30 0.27
CA VAL A 60 0.91 -0.50 1.44
C VAL A 60 1.92 -0.37 2.59
N GLU A 61 1.46 -0.59 3.84
CA GLU A 61 2.36 -0.70 4.99
C GLU A 61 3.27 -1.90 4.78
N PHE A 62 4.59 -1.70 4.73
CA PHE A 62 5.51 -2.81 4.54
C PHE A 62 6.83 -2.60 5.25
N HIS A 63 7.11 -3.46 6.22
CA HIS A 63 8.31 -3.50 7.06
C HIS A 63 8.44 -4.90 7.67
N PRO A 64 9.58 -5.27 8.32
CA PRO A 64 9.82 -6.65 8.77
C PRO A 64 8.80 -7.27 9.73
N TRP A 65 7.91 -6.46 10.30
CA TRP A 65 7.00 -6.83 11.39
C TRP A 65 5.52 -6.76 11.00
N VAL A 66 5.21 -6.60 9.71
CA VAL A 66 3.84 -6.70 9.20
C VAL A 66 3.33 -8.16 9.30
N PRO A 67 2.01 -8.38 9.30
CA PRO A 67 1.45 -9.73 9.26
C PRO A 67 1.90 -10.51 8.01
N GLU A 68 1.91 -11.84 8.11
CA GLU A 68 2.25 -12.73 6.98
C GLU A 68 1.37 -12.48 5.75
N ALA A 69 0.09 -12.17 5.95
CA ALA A 69 -0.83 -11.81 4.87
C ALA A 69 -0.33 -10.62 4.02
N THR A 70 0.35 -9.65 4.64
CA THR A 70 0.94 -8.52 3.91
C THR A 70 2.15 -8.95 3.09
N TYR A 71 2.98 -9.87 3.59
CA TYR A 71 4.05 -10.48 2.79
C TYR A 71 3.49 -11.23 1.58
N GLN A 72 2.39 -11.98 1.76
CA GLN A 72 1.72 -12.69 0.67
C GLN A 72 1.16 -11.72 -0.38
N LEU A 73 0.53 -10.62 0.05
CA LEU A 73 0.07 -9.56 -0.85
C LEU A 73 1.23 -8.97 -1.67
N VAL A 74 2.36 -8.66 -1.04
CA VAL A 74 3.54 -8.09 -1.72
C VAL A 74 4.13 -9.08 -2.73
N ARG A 75 4.22 -10.37 -2.39
CA ARG A 75 4.65 -11.41 -3.36
C ARG A 75 3.70 -11.48 -4.56
N TRP A 76 2.40 -11.51 -4.29
CA TRP A 76 1.36 -11.56 -5.31
C TRP A 76 1.42 -10.35 -6.26
N CYS A 77 1.66 -9.15 -5.72
CA CYS A 77 1.86 -7.92 -6.50
C CYS A 77 3.10 -8.02 -7.40
N ARG A 78 4.23 -8.48 -6.85
CA ARG A 78 5.51 -8.61 -7.58
C ARG A 78 5.41 -9.58 -8.75
N GLU A 79 4.77 -10.74 -8.56
CA GLU A 79 4.54 -11.73 -9.62
C GLU A 79 3.76 -11.16 -10.82
N ARG A 80 2.92 -10.15 -10.56
CA ARG A 80 2.07 -9.48 -11.55
C ARG A 80 2.63 -8.15 -12.06
N ARG A 81 3.87 -7.82 -11.68
CA ARG A 81 4.54 -6.55 -12.02
C ARG A 81 3.81 -5.30 -11.50
N ILE A 82 3.05 -5.43 -10.42
CA ILE A 82 2.48 -4.29 -9.68
C ILE A 82 3.57 -3.77 -8.75
N VAL A 83 3.95 -2.50 -8.88
CA VAL A 83 4.96 -1.88 -8.00
C VAL A 83 4.40 -1.77 -6.59
N VAL A 84 5.16 -2.20 -5.59
CA VAL A 84 4.81 -2.00 -4.18
C VAL A 84 5.56 -0.78 -3.66
N ILE A 85 4.80 0.21 -3.19
CA ILE A 85 5.35 1.39 -2.51
C ILE A 85 5.15 1.18 -1.00
N ALA A 86 6.24 1.02 -0.26
CA ALA A 86 6.19 0.71 1.16
C ALA A 86 6.08 2.00 2.00
N TYR A 87 4.91 2.29 2.58
CA TYR A 87 4.79 3.31 3.61
C TYR A 87 5.11 2.74 5.00
N ASN A 88 5.47 3.61 5.94
CA ASN A 88 5.93 3.23 7.28
C ASN A 88 7.03 2.13 7.24
N SER A 89 7.93 2.22 6.27
CA SER A 89 8.98 1.21 6.02
C SER A 89 9.97 1.03 7.18
N LEU A 90 10.07 2.03 8.05
CA LEU A 90 10.85 1.95 9.30
C LEU A 90 10.10 1.26 10.46
N GLY A 91 8.84 0.86 10.26
CA GLY A 91 7.98 0.18 11.22
C GLY A 91 7.45 1.04 12.38
N GLY A 92 7.77 2.33 12.42
CA GLY A 92 7.30 3.26 13.43
C GLY A 92 7.72 2.92 14.87
N LYS A 93 7.28 3.74 15.84
CA LYS A 93 7.68 3.59 17.26
C LYS A 93 7.27 2.24 17.86
N ARG A 94 6.12 1.69 17.43
CA ARG A 94 5.56 0.43 17.97
C ARG A 94 6.45 -0.78 17.74
N ASN A 95 7.27 -0.78 16.68
CA ASN A 95 8.11 -1.92 16.33
C ASN A 95 9.59 -1.77 16.73
N GLN A 96 9.98 -0.64 17.34
CA GLN A 96 11.38 -0.43 17.77
C GLN A 96 11.86 -1.52 18.74
N ALA A 97 11.00 -1.97 19.67
CA ALA A 97 11.32 -3.05 20.61
C ALA A 97 11.56 -4.41 19.92
N ARG A 98 11.02 -4.61 18.71
CA ARG A 98 11.20 -5.81 17.90
C ARG A 98 12.47 -5.75 17.02
N GLY A 99 13.22 -4.65 17.09
CA GLY A 99 14.38 -4.34 16.26
C GLY A 99 15.70 -5.00 16.64
N LYS A 100 15.73 -6.00 17.55
CA LYS A 100 16.99 -6.63 17.98
C LYS A 100 17.79 -7.22 16.81
N ALA A 101 17.12 -7.97 15.92
CA ALA A 101 17.76 -8.54 14.73
C ALA A 101 18.25 -7.44 13.77
N VAL A 102 17.47 -6.37 13.57
CA VAL A 102 17.86 -5.21 12.76
C VAL A 102 19.11 -4.53 13.34
N ALA A 103 19.17 -4.35 14.66
CA ALA A 103 20.30 -3.76 15.35
C ALA A 103 21.58 -4.62 15.24
N GLU A 104 21.44 -5.95 15.29
CA GLU A 104 22.56 -6.86 15.09
C GLU A 104 23.15 -6.73 13.67
N ILE A 105 22.28 -6.72 12.66
CA ILE A 105 22.67 -6.53 11.25
C ILE A 105 23.32 -5.16 11.08
N ALA A 106 22.71 -4.10 11.62
CA ALA A 106 23.22 -2.74 11.57
C ALA A 106 24.64 -2.65 12.13
N ARG A 107 24.90 -3.28 13.28
CA ARG A 107 26.22 -3.37 13.90
C ARG A 107 27.22 -4.13 13.03
N ARG A 108 26.84 -5.28 12.46
CA ARG A 108 27.70 -6.09 11.59
C ARG A 108 28.15 -5.31 10.35
N HIS A 109 27.26 -4.48 9.81
CA HIS A 109 27.50 -3.70 8.60
C HIS A 109 27.94 -2.25 8.85
N ARG A 110 28.08 -1.81 10.12
CA ARG A 110 28.43 -0.43 10.52
C ARG A 110 27.52 0.63 9.87
N VAL A 111 26.23 0.35 9.83
CA VAL A 111 25.18 1.23 9.29
C VAL A 111 24.10 1.47 10.35
N SER A 112 23.19 2.40 10.10
CA SER A 112 22.04 2.64 10.97
C SER A 112 20.94 1.59 10.78
N ASN A 113 20.06 1.43 11.77
CA ASN A 113 18.86 0.58 11.63
C ASN A 113 17.98 1.01 10.46
N ALA A 114 17.88 2.32 10.19
CA ALA A 114 17.11 2.83 9.06
C ALA A 114 17.71 2.39 7.71
N GLN A 115 19.03 2.38 7.59
CA GLN A 115 19.70 1.88 6.38
C GLN A 115 19.51 0.38 6.18
N VAL A 116 19.44 -0.41 7.25
CA VAL A 116 19.09 -1.84 7.17
C VAL A 116 17.66 -2.03 6.69
N LEU A 117 16.71 -1.23 7.19
CA LEU A 117 15.29 -1.35 6.85
C LEU A 117 14.93 -0.87 5.44
N LEU A 118 15.79 -0.05 4.81
CA LEU A 118 15.57 0.51 3.48
C LEU A 118 16.33 -0.19 2.34
N ARG A 119 17.03 -1.30 2.64
CA ARG A 119 17.77 -2.10 1.66
C ARG A 119 17.09 -3.43 1.38
#